data_AF-A0A9P1GZZ1-F1
#
_entry.id   AF-A0A9P1GZZ1-F1
#
_cell.length_a   1.000
_cell.length_b   1.000
_cell.length_c   1.000
_cell.angle_alpha   90.00
_cell.angle_beta   90.00
_cell.angle_gamma   90.00
#
_symmetry.space_group_name_H-M   'P 1'
#
loop_
_entity.id
_entity.type
_entity.pdbx_description
1 polymer ?
#
loop_
_entity_poly.entity_id
_entity_poly.type
_entity_poly.pdbx_seq_one_letter_code
_entity_poly.pdbx_strand_id
1 'polypeptide(L)'
;MHLSTLVSALALVIGSYAATSSSNIHTATATTLHSTVIAVATPLAWFDAYAYCQQIGHTIYPVPATPTDPVLEAFEALPGDRYWVQRRTGQSCTCLSENAGSDMVEEAPCGDLLPFFCKDCTWGGDGC
;
A
#
# COMPACT_ATOMS: atom_id res chain seq x y z
N MET A 1 -1.94 44.53 -35.24
CA MET A 1 -2.74 43.51 -34.54
C MET A 1 -2.07 43.30 -33.19
N HIS A 2 -2.80 43.63 -32.11
CA HIS A 2 -2.30 43.73 -30.75
C HIS A 2 -2.03 42.35 -30.11
N LEU A 3 -1.03 42.31 -29.23
CA LEU A 3 -0.64 41.20 -28.36
C LEU A 3 -1.80 40.72 -27.47
N SER A 4 -1.81 39.42 -27.13
CA SER A 4 -2.18 38.96 -25.78
C SER A 4 -1.58 37.59 -25.48
N THR A 5 -0.65 37.63 -24.54
CA THR A 5 0.04 36.58 -23.81
C THR A 5 -0.94 35.81 -22.90
N LEU A 6 -0.77 34.50 -22.75
CA LEU A 6 -1.04 33.84 -21.46
C LEU A 6 -0.08 32.65 -21.28
N VAL A 7 0.66 32.76 -20.18
CA VAL A 7 1.64 31.83 -19.63
C VAL A 7 0.90 30.89 -18.66
N SER A 8 1.27 29.60 -18.63
CA SER A 8 1.35 28.85 -17.35
C SER A 8 2.32 27.69 -17.46
N ALA A 9 3.35 27.79 -16.62
CA ALA A 9 4.44 26.86 -16.35
C ALA A 9 3.91 25.64 -15.56
N LEU A 10 4.31 24.40 -15.87
CA LEU A 10 5.54 23.68 -15.48
C LEU A 10 5.43 23.00 -14.10
N ALA A 11 5.47 21.65 -14.11
CA ALA A 11 6.16 20.82 -13.13
C ALA A 11 6.20 19.35 -13.62
N LEU A 12 7.17 19.03 -14.47
CA LEU A 12 7.65 17.66 -14.65
C LEU A 12 8.63 17.39 -13.50
N VAL A 13 8.21 16.65 -12.47
CA VAL A 13 9.14 16.13 -11.47
C VAL A 13 9.67 14.80 -11.97
N ILE A 14 10.78 14.87 -12.72
CA ILE A 14 11.60 13.70 -13.03
C ILE A 14 12.55 13.52 -11.84
N GLY A 15 12.23 12.58 -10.96
CA GLY A 15 13.10 12.20 -9.84
C GLY A 15 14.22 11.29 -10.33
N SER A 16 15.43 11.84 -10.43
CA SER A 16 16.68 11.11 -10.67
C SER A 16 16.98 10.18 -9.49
N TYR A 17 17.10 8.86 -9.71
CA TYR A 17 17.67 7.98 -8.69
C TYR A 17 19.19 7.87 -8.90
N ALA A 18 19.95 8.50 -8.00
CA ALA A 18 21.34 8.17 -7.79
C ALA A 18 21.38 6.93 -6.88
N ALA A 19 21.78 5.78 -7.44
CA ALA A 19 22.00 4.57 -6.66
C ALA A 19 23.23 4.75 -5.76
N THR A 20 22.99 4.96 -4.47
CA THR A 20 24.03 4.85 -3.45
C THR A 20 23.64 3.74 -2.50
N SER A 21 24.32 2.60 -2.64
CA SER A 21 24.18 1.44 -1.76
C SER A 21 24.65 1.80 -0.35
N SER A 22 23.73 1.77 0.61
CA SER A 22 24.00 1.60 2.04
C SER A 22 22.72 1.10 2.68
N SER A 23 22.85 -0.01 3.43
CA SER A 23 21.79 -0.70 4.17
C SER A 23 20.77 0.27 4.76
N ASN A 24 19.60 0.37 4.15
CA ASN A 24 18.52 1.21 4.63
C ASN A 24 17.21 0.45 4.43
N ILE A 25 16.44 0.33 5.50
CA ILE A 25 15.05 -0.14 5.45
C ILE A 25 14.31 0.88 4.58
N HIS A 26 14.06 0.54 3.31
CA HIS A 26 13.30 1.40 2.42
C HIS A 26 11.81 1.22 2.74
N THR A 27 11.38 1.84 3.84
CA THR A 27 9.97 2.15 4.07
C THR A 27 9.62 3.28 3.10
N ALA A 28 8.95 2.96 2.00
CA ALA A 28 8.39 3.97 1.11
C ALA A 28 7.08 4.48 1.74
N THR A 29 7.09 5.71 2.25
CA THR A 29 5.92 6.36 2.83
C THR A 29 5.26 7.25 1.78
N ALA A 30 4.07 6.88 1.31
CA ALA A 30 3.22 7.74 0.49
C ALA A 30 2.22 8.48 1.42
N THR A 31 2.27 9.82 1.43
CA THR A 31 1.47 10.63 2.36
C THR A 31 0.29 11.29 1.63
N THR A 32 -0.88 10.68 1.73
CA THR A 32 -2.19 11.27 1.38
C THR A 32 -2.97 11.52 2.67
N LEU A 33 -3.69 12.64 2.76
CA LEU A 33 -4.03 13.32 4.03
C LEU A 33 -5.00 12.58 4.98
N HIS A 34 -5.49 11.38 4.68
CA HIS A 34 -6.35 10.60 5.57
C HIS A 34 -5.98 9.10 5.46
N SER A 35 -5.44 8.51 6.53
CA SER A 35 -4.88 7.14 6.61
C SER A 35 -3.60 6.90 5.81
N THR A 36 -2.45 6.82 6.48
CA THR A 36 -1.18 6.46 5.83
C THR A 36 -1.14 4.96 5.53
N VAL A 37 -0.92 4.62 4.25
CA VAL A 37 -0.63 3.26 3.80
C VAL A 37 0.86 3.00 4.02
N ILE A 38 1.20 1.93 4.74
CA ILE A 38 2.58 1.54 5.01
C ILE A 38 2.83 0.19 4.36
N ALA A 39 3.67 0.17 3.33
CA ALA A 39 4.07 -1.06 2.66
C ALA A 39 5.27 -1.70 3.35
N VAL A 40 5.15 -2.98 3.68
CA VAL A 40 6.24 -3.79 4.23
C VAL A 40 6.62 -4.84 3.21
N ALA A 41 7.80 -4.68 2.61
CA ALA A 41 8.28 -5.55 1.54
C ALA A 41 8.78 -6.91 2.04
N THR A 42 9.05 -7.07 3.34
CA THR A 42 9.51 -8.33 3.92
C THR A 42 8.38 -9.35 3.93
N PRO A 43 8.48 -10.47 3.18
CA PRO A 43 7.38 -11.42 3.09
C PRO A 43 7.20 -12.19 4.39
N LEU A 44 5.95 -12.22 4.89
CA LEU A 44 5.56 -12.92 6.11
C LEU A 44 4.28 -13.73 5.88
N ALA A 45 4.05 -14.75 6.71
CA ALA A 45 2.75 -15.38 6.81
C ALA A 45 1.73 -14.37 7.36
N TRP A 46 0.45 -14.56 7.04
CA TRP A 46 -0.56 -13.55 7.34
C TRP A 46 -0.65 -13.19 8.83
N PHE A 47 -0.57 -14.20 9.72
CA PHE A 47 -0.64 -13.96 11.17
C PHE A 47 0.59 -13.20 11.68
N ASP A 48 1.77 -13.47 11.14
CA ASP A 48 3.00 -12.76 11.49
C ASP A 48 2.98 -11.32 10.97
N ALA A 49 2.46 -11.10 9.76
CA ALA A 49 2.22 -9.77 9.19
C ALA A 49 1.25 -8.95 10.05
N TYR A 50 0.14 -9.56 10.47
CA TYR A 50 -0.82 -8.93 11.39
C TYR A 50 -0.17 -8.55 12.72
N ALA A 51 0.55 -9.48 13.35
CA ALA A 51 1.27 -9.23 14.60
C ALA A 51 2.35 -8.15 14.44
N TYR A 52 3.05 -8.11 13.30
CA TYR A 52 4.03 -7.08 12.98
C TYR A 52 3.39 -5.69 12.95
N CYS A 53 2.28 -5.52 12.21
CA CYS A 53 1.58 -4.22 12.17
C CYS A 53 1.17 -3.80 13.59
N GLN A 54 0.66 -4.71 14.43
CA GLN A 54 0.31 -4.40 15.82
C GLN A 54 1.52 -4.00 16.67
N GLN A 55 2.66 -4.67 16.50
CA GLN A 55 3.88 -4.38 17.24
C GLN A 55 4.40 -2.95 16.98
N ILE A 56 4.21 -2.42 15.78
CA ILE A 56 4.60 -1.06 15.41
C ILE A 56 3.49 -0.02 15.65
N GLY A 57 2.40 -0.40 16.33
CA GLY A 57 1.30 0.52 16.69
C GLY A 57 0.30 0.77 15.55
N HIS A 58 0.19 -0.15 14.61
CA HIS A 58 -0.68 -0.08 13.44
C HIS A 58 -1.60 -1.31 13.37
N THR A 59 -2.45 -1.37 12.34
CA THR A 59 -3.22 -2.58 12.01
C THR A 59 -2.90 -3.03 10.59
N ILE A 60 -3.22 -4.27 10.24
CA ILE A 60 -3.14 -4.70 8.84
C ILE A 60 -4.18 -3.89 8.03
N TYR A 61 -3.81 -3.47 6.82
CA TYR A 61 -4.65 -2.58 6.03
C TYR A 61 -6.00 -3.25 5.72
N PRO A 62 -7.15 -2.60 5.94
CA PRO A 62 -8.47 -3.19 5.66
C PRO A 62 -8.61 -3.52 4.18
N VAL A 63 -9.53 -4.43 3.86
CA VAL A 63 -9.77 -4.73 2.44
C VAL A 63 -10.37 -3.50 1.77
N PRO A 64 -9.85 -3.03 0.63
CA PRO A 64 -10.38 -1.87 -0.06
C PRO A 64 -11.86 -2.07 -0.37
N ALA A 65 -12.67 -1.09 0.03
CA ALA A 65 -14.13 -1.08 -0.20
C ALA A 65 -14.51 -0.33 -1.48
N THR A 66 -13.60 0.51 -2.00
CA THR A 66 -13.81 1.35 -3.17
C THR A 66 -12.58 1.31 -4.08
N PRO A 67 -12.74 1.49 -5.40
CA PRO A 67 -11.61 1.52 -6.34
C PRO A 67 -10.69 2.74 -6.18
N THR A 68 -11.10 3.74 -5.38
CA THR A 68 -10.29 4.93 -5.06
C THR A 68 -9.57 4.80 -3.71
N ASP A 69 -9.46 3.58 -3.17
CA ASP A 69 -8.79 3.35 -1.91
C ASP A 69 -7.27 3.53 -2.07
N PRO A 70 -6.59 4.30 -1.20
CA PRO A 70 -5.17 4.60 -1.35
C PRO A 70 -4.27 3.35 -1.31
N VAL A 71 -4.72 2.22 -0.76
CA VAL A 71 -3.95 0.97 -0.83
C VAL A 71 -3.82 0.45 -2.25
N LEU A 72 -4.80 0.72 -3.12
CA LEU A 72 -4.76 0.30 -4.52
C LEU A 72 -3.73 1.12 -5.29
N GLU A 73 -3.67 2.44 -5.06
CA GLU A 73 -2.61 3.29 -5.60
C GLU A 73 -1.22 2.84 -5.13
N ALA A 74 -1.08 2.49 -3.85
CA ALA A 74 0.17 1.96 -3.31
C ALA A 74 0.53 0.59 -3.90
N PHE A 75 -0.44 -0.29 -4.12
CA PHE A 75 -0.25 -1.61 -4.72
C PHE A 75 0.25 -1.48 -6.17
N GLU A 76 -0.38 -0.62 -6.98
CA GLU A 76 0.03 -0.38 -8.38
C GLU A 76 1.44 0.23 -8.50
N ALA A 77 1.88 0.98 -7.49
CA ALA A 77 3.19 1.63 -7.48
C ALA A 77 4.33 0.72 -7.03
N LEU A 78 4.04 -0.45 -6.45
CA LEU A 78 5.02 -1.35 -5.86
C LEU A 78 5.28 -2.57 -6.75
N PRO A 79 6.52 -3.09 -6.76
CA PRO A 79 6.82 -4.31 -7.48
C PRO A 79 6.20 -5.53 -6.78
N GLY A 80 5.59 -6.43 -7.54
CA GLY A 80 5.15 -7.73 -7.07
C GLY A 80 3.65 -7.96 -7.18
N ASP A 81 3.30 -9.23 -7.28
CA ASP A 81 2.00 -9.61 -7.81
C ASP A 81 0.94 -9.70 -6.71
N ARG A 82 1.34 -9.82 -5.44
CA ARG A 82 0.45 -10.10 -4.31
C ARG A 82 0.91 -9.48 -2.98
N TYR A 83 -0.04 -8.92 -2.23
CA TYR A 83 0.22 -8.29 -0.93
C TYR A 83 -0.89 -8.60 0.08
N TRP A 84 -0.54 -8.93 1.34
CA TRP A 84 -1.54 -9.16 2.37
C TRP A 84 -2.28 -7.88 2.78
N VAL A 85 -3.59 -8.05 2.98
CA VAL A 85 -4.51 -7.09 3.60
C VAL A 85 -5.33 -7.82 4.68
N GLN A 86 -6.23 -7.11 5.35
CA GLN A 86 -7.11 -7.69 6.35
C GLN A 86 -7.95 -8.81 5.73
N ARG A 87 -8.27 -9.80 6.54
CA ARG A 87 -8.99 -10.98 6.11
C ARG A 87 -10.47 -10.69 5.87
N ARG A 88 -11.02 -11.06 4.70
CA ARG A 88 -12.47 -11.29 4.51
C ARG A 88 -12.79 -12.63 5.17
N THR A 89 -13.79 -12.66 6.04
CA THR A 89 -14.24 -13.82 6.86
C THR A 89 -14.03 -15.20 6.22
N GLY A 90 -13.52 -16.21 6.95
CA GLY A 90 -13.36 -17.57 6.39
C GLY A 90 -12.33 -18.44 7.11
N GLN A 91 -11.76 -19.42 6.38
CA GLN A 91 -10.60 -20.25 6.78
C GLN A 91 -9.31 -19.86 6.02
N SER A 92 -9.42 -19.12 4.93
CA SER A 92 -8.38 -18.51 4.08
C SER A 92 -8.00 -17.10 4.53
N CYS A 93 -6.89 -16.57 4.02
CA CYS A 93 -6.44 -15.19 4.21
C CYS A 93 -6.58 -14.38 2.91
N THR A 94 -6.62 -13.07 3.01
CA THR A 94 -6.97 -12.19 1.87
C THR A 94 -5.77 -11.35 1.46
N CYS A 95 -5.47 -11.34 0.17
CA CYS A 95 -4.43 -10.51 -0.43
C CYS A 95 -4.96 -9.68 -1.60
N LEU A 96 -4.32 -8.56 -1.87
CA LEU A 96 -4.40 -7.90 -3.16
C LEU A 96 -3.60 -8.70 -4.18
N SER A 97 -4.10 -8.79 -5.41
CA SER A 97 -3.49 -9.54 -6.51
C SER A 97 -3.81 -8.86 -7.83
N GLU A 98 -2.79 -8.60 -8.65
CA GLU A 98 -2.97 -8.06 -10.01
C GLU A 98 -3.75 -9.03 -10.92
N ASN A 99 -3.75 -10.32 -10.55
CA ASN A 99 -4.40 -11.38 -11.28
C ASN A 99 -5.88 -11.57 -10.86
N ALA A 100 -6.35 -10.89 -9.81
CA ALA A 100 -7.67 -11.11 -9.22
C ALA A 100 -8.85 -10.41 -9.95
N GLY A 101 -8.66 -9.97 -11.19
CA GLY A 101 -9.71 -9.34 -11.98
C GLY A 101 -10.10 -7.95 -11.44
N SER A 102 -11.38 -7.59 -11.55
CA SER A 102 -11.85 -6.21 -11.30
C SER A 102 -11.78 -5.76 -9.85
N ASP A 103 -11.83 -6.68 -8.88
CA ASP A 103 -11.84 -6.34 -7.46
C ASP A 103 -10.45 -6.38 -6.83
N MET A 104 -9.44 -6.86 -7.59
CA MET A 104 -8.03 -6.98 -7.19
C MET A 104 -7.81 -7.71 -5.87
N VAL A 105 -8.80 -8.46 -5.38
CA VAL A 105 -8.78 -9.16 -4.08
C VAL A 105 -8.92 -10.65 -4.32
N GLU A 106 -8.01 -11.42 -3.74
CA GLU A 106 -7.95 -12.87 -3.84
C GLU A 106 -7.83 -13.50 -2.45
N GLU A 107 -8.17 -14.79 -2.36
CA GLU A 107 -7.89 -15.60 -1.19
C GLU A 107 -6.61 -16.44 -1.40
N ALA A 108 -5.79 -16.55 -0.36
CA ALA A 108 -4.65 -17.47 -0.33
C ALA A 108 -4.54 -18.23 0.99
N PRO A 109 -3.77 -19.34 1.00
CA PRO A 109 -3.34 -19.99 2.24
C PRO A 109 -2.63 -18.98 3.16
N CYS A 110 -3.06 -18.91 4.42
CA CYS A 110 -2.49 -17.97 5.40
C CYS A 110 -0.99 -18.18 5.70
N GLY A 111 -0.44 -19.34 5.32
CA GLY A 111 0.98 -19.67 5.45
C GLY A 111 1.85 -19.19 4.29
N ASP A 112 1.26 -18.62 3.23
CA ASP A 112 2.03 -18.06 2.13
C ASP A 112 2.83 -16.83 2.62
N LEU A 113 4.07 -16.71 2.16
CA LEU A 113 4.95 -15.60 2.52
C LEU A 113 4.77 -14.48 1.51
N LEU A 114 4.01 -13.44 1.88
CA LEU A 114 3.76 -12.28 1.01
C LEU A 114 4.16 -10.99 1.72
N PRO A 115 4.58 -9.96 0.98
CA PRO A 115 4.65 -8.61 1.51
C PRO A 115 3.24 -8.14 1.92
N PHE A 116 3.14 -7.06 2.69
CA PHE A 116 1.87 -6.69 3.32
C PHE A 116 1.74 -5.19 3.56
N PHE A 117 0.50 -4.74 3.72
CA PHE A 117 0.19 -3.34 4.03
C PHE A 117 -0.27 -3.20 5.48
N CYS A 118 0.28 -2.23 6.20
CA CYS A 118 -0.24 -1.73 7.46
C CYS A 118 -0.99 -0.41 7.23
N LYS A 119 -1.97 -0.12 8.08
CA LYS A 119 -2.70 1.14 8.16
C LYS A 119 -2.36 1.84 9.47
N ASP A 120 -1.94 3.09 9.35
CA ASP A 120 -1.73 3.95 10.52
C ASP A 120 -3.08 4.30 11.20
N CYS A 121 -3.12 4.15 12.53
CA CYS A 121 -4.33 4.32 13.35
C CYS A 121 -4.36 5.66 14.11
N THR A 122 -3.50 6.64 13.79
CA THR A 122 -3.28 7.84 14.65
C THR A 122 -4.54 8.69 14.86
N TRP A 123 -5.62 8.48 14.10
CA TRP A 123 -6.85 9.27 14.17
C TRP A 123 -8.17 8.46 14.22
N GLY A 124 -8.18 7.28 14.85
CA GLY A 124 -9.40 6.64 15.38
C GLY A 124 -10.63 6.59 14.46
N GLY A 125 -10.46 6.20 13.20
CA GLY A 125 -11.56 5.98 12.26
C GLY A 125 -11.79 4.49 12.02
N ASP A 126 -13.07 4.07 12.12
CA ASP A 126 -13.64 2.72 11.94
C ASP A 126 -12.67 1.69 11.32
N GLY A 127 -12.16 0.79 12.17
CA GLY A 127 -11.26 -0.31 11.78
C GLY A 127 -9.90 -0.32 12.48
N CYS A 128 -9.62 0.73 13.26
CA CYS A 128 -8.91 0.67 14.53
C CYS A 128 -9.94 1.01 15.62
#